data_AF-A0A0J9VW70-F1
#
_entry.id   AF-A0A0J9VW70-F1
#
_cell.length_a   1.000
_cell.length_b   1.000
_cell.length_c   1.000
_cell.angle_alpha   90.00
_cell.angle_beta   90.00
_cell.angle_gamma   90.00
#
_symmetry.space_group_name_H-M   'P 1'
#
loop_
_entity.id
_entity.type
_entity.pdbx_description
1 polymer ?
#
loop_
_entity_poly.entity_id
_entity_poly.type
_entity_poly.pdbx_seq_one_letter_code
_entity_poly.pdbx_strand_id
1 'polypeptide(L)'
;MNSSDIYPLPSVPEQVTANWLGKVLGQNVKCLELTRSVVNATASKLFFTIEYENDKDDEDRPKHVCIKGGFNPAMLATEGFRELLISAYTNEAKLFSLVAPTLNHMSLTKVWWAGVRDEQGILVMEDLNKAGYTFGNPQDVWSVDQVKAGVEQLAALHASTWGYSYEDYPWITASYEGHDDGSH
;
A
#
# COMPACT_ATOMS: atom_id res chain seq x y z
N MET A 1 15.64 -14.66 8.39
CA MET A 1 15.94 -13.38 7.72
C MET A 1 16.38 -12.39 8.79
N ASN A 2 17.48 -11.67 8.59
CA ASN A 2 17.95 -10.71 9.59
C ASN A 2 17.15 -9.41 9.44
N SER A 3 16.49 -8.97 10.51
CA SER A 3 15.64 -7.77 10.48
C SER A 3 16.42 -6.49 10.14
N SER A 4 17.73 -6.47 10.33
CA SER A 4 18.60 -5.31 10.01
C SER A 4 18.61 -4.92 8.53
N ASP A 5 18.29 -5.85 7.62
CA ASP A 5 18.48 -5.63 6.18
C ASP A 5 17.22 -5.06 5.49
N ILE A 6 16.09 -5.06 6.22
CA ILE A 6 14.80 -4.53 5.74
C ILE A 6 14.53 -3.15 6.36
N TYR A 7 15.10 -2.88 7.54
CA TYR A 7 14.86 -1.68 8.33
C TYR A 7 16.11 -0.82 8.48
N PRO A 8 15.99 0.51 8.51
CA PRO A 8 14.75 1.29 8.44
C PRO A 8 14.03 1.15 7.09
N LEU A 9 12.71 1.35 7.09
CA LEU A 9 11.95 1.32 5.84
C LEU A 9 12.39 2.48 4.93
N PRO A 10 12.52 2.27 3.61
CA PRO A 10 12.85 3.34 2.67
C PRO A 10 11.92 4.55 2.78
N SER A 11 12.48 5.75 2.77
CA SER A 11 11.77 7.03 2.84
C SER A 11 12.00 7.93 1.63
N VAL A 12 12.88 7.50 0.70
CA VAL A 12 13.10 8.10 -0.61
C VAL A 12 13.21 7.00 -1.67
N PRO A 13 12.92 7.29 -2.96
CA PRO A 13 12.93 6.27 -4.01
C PRO A 13 14.27 5.52 -4.15
N GLU A 14 15.39 6.21 -3.95
CA GLU A 14 16.75 5.68 -4.13
C GLU A 14 17.10 4.59 -3.11
N GLN A 15 16.40 4.57 -1.97
CA GLN A 15 16.58 3.54 -0.94
C GLN A 15 15.86 2.24 -1.28
N VAL A 16 14.93 2.25 -2.25
CA VAL A 16 14.29 1.05 -2.78
C VAL A 16 15.24 0.38 -3.77
N THR A 17 16.17 -0.40 -3.23
CA THR A 17 17.21 -1.09 -4.00
C THR A 17 16.81 -2.52 -4.36
N ALA A 18 17.47 -3.11 -5.37
CA ALA A 18 17.33 -4.53 -5.70
C ALA A 18 17.56 -5.44 -4.48
N ASN A 19 18.60 -5.15 -3.69
CA ASN A 19 18.88 -5.90 -2.46
C ASN A 19 17.72 -5.78 -1.46
N TRP A 20 17.25 -4.57 -1.17
CA TRP A 20 16.12 -4.37 -0.24
C TRP A 20 14.86 -5.09 -0.72
N LEU A 21 14.51 -4.93 -2.00
CA LEU A 21 13.32 -5.57 -2.57
C LEU A 21 13.43 -7.11 -2.56
N GLY A 22 14.63 -7.62 -2.88
CA GLY A 22 14.91 -9.05 -2.79
C GLY A 22 14.75 -9.61 -1.38
N LYS A 23 15.19 -8.87 -0.35
CA LYS A 23 15.00 -9.28 1.05
C LYS A 23 13.53 -9.33 1.45
N VAL A 24 12.72 -8.33 1.09
CA VAL A 24 11.29 -8.31 1.46
C VAL A 24 10.48 -9.35 0.70
N LEU A 25 10.85 -9.66 -0.55
CA LEU A 25 10.22 -10.72 -1.34
C LEU A 25 10.76 -12.13 -1.04
N GLY A 26 11.88 -12.24 -0.32
CA GLY A 26 12.57 -13.51 -0.13
C GLY A 26 13.17 -14.09 -1.43
N GLN A 27 13.58 -13.23 -2.36
CA GLN A 27 14.06 -13.58 -3.69
C GLN A 27 15.40 -12.91 -3.99
N ASN A 28 16.22 -13.50 -4.86
CA ASN A 28 17.43 -12.84 -5.35
C ASN A 28 17.10 -11.97 -6.57
N VAL A 29 17.00 -10.66 -6.35
CA VAL A 29 16.78 -9.66 -7.41
C VAL A 29 18.12 -9.23 -7.98
N LYS A 30 18.32 -9.48 -9.27
CA LYS A 30 19.53 -9.11 -10.02
C LYS A 30 19.49 -7.63 -10.42
N CYS A 31 18.37 -7.19 -10.99
CA CYS A 31 18.18 -5.83 -11.44
C CYS A 31 16.79 -5.32 -11.05
N LEU A 32 16.73 -4.03 -10.72
CA LEU A 32 15.50 -3.34 -10.39
C LEU A 32 15.45 -2.04 -11.18
N GLU A 33 14.50 -1.93 -12.11
CA GLU A 33 14.34 -0.76 -12.96
C GLU A 33 13.12 0.04 -12.53
N LEU A 34 13.33 1.31 -12.13
CA LEU A 34 12.23 2.24 -11.85
C LEU A 34 11.64 2.74 -13.18
N THR A 35 10.46 2.25 -13.56
CA THR A 35 9.83 2.59 -14.84
C THR A 35 8.96 3.83 -14.77
N ARG A 36 8.40 4.14 -13.59
CA ARG A 36 7.55 5.31 -13.36
C ARG A 36 7.52 5.65 -11.87
N SER A 37 7.34 6.93 -11.55
CA SER A 37 7.08 7.37 -10.18
C SER A 37 5.98 8.41 -10.11
N VAL A 38 5.25 8.43 -8.99
CA VAL A 38 4.30 9.46 -8.59
C VAL A 38 4.64 9.83 -7.15
N VAL A 39 5.40 10.90 -6.95
CA VAL A 39 5.94 11.28 -5.63
C VAL A 39 5.30 12.53 -5.03
N ASN A 40 4.57 13.30 -5.84
CA ASN A 40 3.85 14.51 -5.40
C ASN A 40 2.36 14.19 -5.21
N ALA A 41 2.08 13.22 -4.35
CA ALA A 41 0.74 12.79 -3.99
C ALA A 41 0.71 12.44 -2.49
N THR A 42 -0.49 12.32 -1.91
CA THR A 42 -0.66 11.96 -0.49
C THR A 42 0.06 10.67 -0.11
N ALA A 43 0.22 9.73 -1.04
CA ALA A 43 1.15 8.61 -0.91
C ALA A 43 1.89 8.41 -2.23
N SER A 44 3.20 8.24 -2.14
CA SER A 44 4.06 8.02 -3.30
C SER A 44 3.83 6.61 -3.85
N LYS A 45 3.91 6.49 -5.18
CA LYS A 45 3.86 5.21 -5.91
C LYS A 45 5.10 5.10 -6.79
N LEU A 46 5.86 4.02 -6.62
CA LEU A 46 7.04 3.72 -7.42
C LEU A 46 6.78 2.42 -8.19
N PHE A 47 6.88 2.47 -9.50
CA PHE A 47 6.62 1.33 -10.36
C PHE A 47 7.94 0.75 -10.85
N PHE A 48 8.11 -0.55 -10.66
CA PHE A 48 9.36 -1.23 -10.97
C PHE A 48 9.15 -2.46 -11.84
N THR A 49 10.14 -2.72 -12.69
CA THR A 49 10.34 -4.03 -13.33
C THR A 49 11.47 -4.76 -12.62
N ILE A 50 11.26 -6.04 -12.31
CA ILE A 50 12.16 -6.88 -11.53
C ILE A 50 12.78 -7.93 -12.46
N GLU A 51 14.11 -7.98 -12.48
CA GLU A 51 14.88 -9.09 -13.05
C GLU A 51 15.48 -9.89 -11.89
N TYR A 52 15.23 -11.20 -11.87
CA TYR A 52 15.78 -12.09 -10.84
C TYR A 52 17.06 -12.77 -11.34
N GLU A 53 17.92 -13.23 -10.42
CA GLU A 53 19.17 -13.92 -10.79
C GLU A 53 18.94 -15.23 -11.56
N ASN A 54 17.81 -15.90 -11.28
CA ASN A 54 17.42 -17.14 -11.95
C ASN A 54 16.25 -16.87 -12.89
N ASP A 55 16.35 -17.35 -14.12
CA ASP A 55 15.37 -17.10 -15.21
C ASP A 55 14.23 -18.14 -15.22
N LYS A 56 13.72 -18.48 -14.03
CA LYS A 56 12.54 -19.35 -13.92
C LYS A 56 11.28 -18.52 -14.16
N ASP A 57 10.51 -18.87 -15.17
CA ASP A 57 9.17 -18.32 -15.29
C ASP A 57 8.31 -19.00 -14.22
N ASP A 58 8.08 -18.30 -13.11
CA ASP A 58 7.43 -18.79 -11.91
C ASP A 58 6.33 -17.80 -11.52
N GLU A 59 5.10 -18.30 -11.41
CA GLU A 59 3.92 -17.50 -11.04
C GLU A 59 4.00 -17.04 -9.56
N ASP A 60 4.89 -17.63 -8.76
CA ASP A 60 5.06 -17.33 -7.33
C ASP A 60 5.94 -16.10 -7.05
N ARG A 61 6.28 -15.29 -8.07
CA ARG A 61 7.03 -14.03 -7.87
C ARG A 61 6.61 -12.92 -8.84
N PRO A 62 6.62 -11.64 -8.41
CA PRO A 62 6.21 -10.55 -9.28
C PRO A 62 7.30 -10.16 -10.27
N LYS A 63 6.94 -9.89 -11.53
CA LYS A 63 7.81 -9.23 -12.53
C LYS A 63 7.65 -7.71 -12.55
N HIS A 64 6.45 -7.24 -12.24
CA HIS A 64 6.10 -5.82 -12.18
C HIS A 64 5.42 -5.54 -10.85
N VAL A 65 5.92 -4.53 -10.13
CA VAL A 65 5.38 -4.12 -8.84
C VAL A 65 5.10 -2.63 -8.80
N CYS A 66 4.07 -2.27 -8.05
CA CYS A 66 3.89 -0.93 -7.52
C CYS A 66 4.29 -0.97 -6.04
N ILE A 67 5.21 -0.11 -5.64
CA ILE A 67 5.60 0.09 -4.25
C ILE A 67 4.98 1.39 -3.78
N LYS A 68 4.14 1.31 -2.75
CA LYS A 68 3.39 2.45 -2.21
C LYS A 68 3.86 2.76 -0.79
N GLY A 69 4.09 4.04 -0.50
CA GLY A 69 4.54 4.51 0.81
C GLY A 69 4.93 5.99 0.80
N GLY A 70 5.50 6.47 1.89
CA GLY A 70 6.01 7.84 2.01
C GLY A 70 7.43 7.99 1.44
N PHE A 71 7.55 8.31 0.15
CA PHE A 71 8.86 8.50 -0.51
C PHE A 71 9.20 9.97 -0.81
N ASN A 72 8.52 10.90 -0.15
CA ASN A 72 8.73 12.33 -0.33
C ASN A 72 8.91 13.01 1.03
N PRO A 73 10.16 13.17 1.50
CA PRO A 73 10.44 13.82 2.78
C PRO A 73 9.90 15.24 2.89
N ALA A 74 9.78 15.98 1.77
CA ALA A 74 9.24 17.34 1.77
C ALA A 74 7.74 17.37 2.11
N MET A 75 6.98 16.35 1.69
CA MET A 75 5.57 16.20 2.09
C MET A 75 5.45 15.96 3.60
N LEU A 76 6.32 15.11 4.17
CA LEU A 76 6.35 14.85 5.61
C LEU A 76 6.83 16.06 6.44
N ALA A 77 7.60 16.95 5.83
CA ALA A 77 8.04 18.21 6.43
C ALA A 77 7.01 19.34 6.32
N THR A 78 5.90 19.12 5.61
CA THR A 78 4.83 20.13 5.49
C THR A 78 4.08 20.22 6.82
N GLU A 79 4.05 21.42 7.40
CA GLU A 79 3.43 21.69 8.69
C GLU A 79 1.94 21.28 8.70
N GLY A 80 1.53 20.55 9.74
CA GLY A 80 0.17 20.03 9.88
C GLY A 80 -0.15 18.74 9.11
N PHE A 81 0.75 18.25 8.23
CA PHE A 81 0.49 17.03 7.43
C PHE A 81 1.20 15.78 7.93
N ARG A 82 2.26 15.91 8.74
CA ARG A 82 3.12 14.79 9.14
C ARG A 82 2.34 13.60 9.70
N GLU A 83 1.57 13.80 10.76
CA GLU A 83 0.85 12.73 11.45
C GLU A 83 -0.24 12.11 10.57
N LEU A 84 -0.93 12.94 9.78
CA LEU A 84 -1.94 12.47 8.82
C LEU A 84 -1.31 11.54 7.77
N LEU A 85 -0.15 11.91 7.23
CA LEU A 85 0.55 11.12 6.22
C LEU A 85 1.11 9.82 6.80
N ILE A 86 1.74 9.88 7.97
CA ILE A 86 2.24 8.69 8.68
C ILE A 86 1.07 7.73 8.98
N SER A 87 -0.05 8.25 9.48
CA SER A 87 -1.27 7.47 9.72
C SER A 87 -1.77 6.83 8.43
N ALA A 88 -1.83 7.57 7.32
CA ALA A 88 -2.26 7.03 6.03
C ALA A 88 -1.35 5.89 5.55
N TYR A 89 -0.02 6.04 5.60
CA TYR A 89 0.93 5.01 5.17
C TYR A 89 0.83 3.76 6.03
N THR A 90 0.84 3.93 7.36
CA THR A 90 0.84 2.82 8.30
C THR A 90 -0.50 2.10 8.31
N ASN A 91 -1.63 2.80 8.24
CA ASN A 91 -2.96 2.20 8.20
C ASN A 91 -3.19 1.41 6.91
N GLU A 92 -2.72 1.90 5.77
CA GLU A 92 -2.85 1.15 4.53
C GLU A 92 -2.03 -0.16 4.57
N ALA A 93 -0.80 -0.11 5.09
CA ALA A 93 0.02 -1.31 5.28
C ALA A 93 -0.60 -2.29 6.30
N LYS A 94 -1.22 -1.79 7.38
CA LYS A 94 -1.94 -2.61 8.36
C LYS A 94 -3.23 -3.21 7.80
N LEU A 95 -3.97 -2.46 6.98
CA LEU A 95 -5.16 -2.97 6.30
C LEU A 95 -4.82 -4.22 5.49
N PHE A 96 -3.79 -4.16 4.63
CA PHE A 96 -3.43 -5.30 3.79
C PHE A 96 -2.75 -6.45 4.53
N SER A 97 -2.07 -6.20 5.66
CA SER A 97 -1.45 -7.27 6.45
C SER A 97 -2.39 -7.94 7.44
N LEU A 98 -3.33 -7.20 8.04
CA LEU A 98 -4.15 -7.66 9.17
C LEU A 98 -5.61 -7.88 8.79
N VAL A 99 -6.17 -7.05 7.90
CA VAL A 99 -7.61 -7.06 7.59
C VAL A 99 -7.89 -7.78 6.27
N ALA A 100 -7.16 -7.43 5.20
CA ALA A 100 -7.36 -8.02 3.88
C ALA A 100 -7.42 -9.57 3.86
N PRO A 101 -6.59 -10.31 4.62
CA PRO A 101 -6.69 -11.78 4.67
C PRO A 101 -8.00 -12.31 5.27
N THR A 102 -8.74 -11.47 5.99
CA THR A 102 -10.04 -11.82 6.62
C THR A 102 -11.24 -11.40 5.77
N LEU A 103 -11.02 -10.57 4.74
CA LEU A 103 -12.11 -10.07 3.89
C LEU A 103 -12.54 -11.16 2.91
N ASN A 104 -13.85 -11.35 2.81
CA ASN A 104 -14.46 -12.31 1.89
C ASN A 104 -15.25 -11.57 0.81
N HIS A 105 -15.38 -12.19 -0.37
CA HIS A 105 -16.19 -11.66 -1.48
C HIS A 105 -15.77 -10.27 -1.98
N MET A 106 -14.52 -9.87 -1.74
CA MET A 106 -13.91 -8.67 -2.29
C MET A 106 -12.82 -8.99 -3.31
N SER A 107 -12.76 -8.17 -4.35
CA SER A 107 -11.68 -8.13 -5.33
C SER A 107 -10.55 -7.26 -4.78
N LEU A 108 -9.60 -7.91 -4.10
CA LEU A 108 -8.41 -7.25 -3.57
C LEU A 108 -7.24 -7.37 -4.54
N THR A 109 -6.44 -6.32 -4.61
CA THR A 109 -5.16 -6.37 -5.32
C THR A 109 -4.19 -7.30 -4.60
N LYS A 110 -3.39 -8.04 -5.37
CA LYS A 110 -2.34 -8.91 -4.83
C LYS A 110 -1.24 -8.06 -4.19
N VAL A 111 -1.11 -8.18 -2.88
CA VAL A 111 0.00 -7.63 -2.11
C VAL A 111 1.01 -8.73 -1.85
N TRP A 112 2.24 -8.50 -2.27
CA TRP A 112 3.37 -9.41 -2.09
C TRP A 112 4.03 -9.24 -0.73
N TRP A 113 4.02 -8.01 -0.21
CA TRP A 113 4.58 -7.70 1.09
C TRP A 113 4.00 -6.40 1.66
N ALA A 114 3.86 -6.33 2.97
CA ALA A 114 3.47 -5.13 3.70
C ALA A 114 4.34 -4.97 4.95
N GLY A 115 4.83 -3.77 5.21
CA GLY A 115 5.67 -3.48 6.37
C GLY A 115 5.37 -2.13 7.00
N VAL A 116 5.47 -2.09 8.33
CA VAL A 116 5.15 -0.91 9.14
C VAL A 116 6.27 -0.61 10.12
N ARG A 117 6.61 0.67 10.25
CA ARG A 117 7.42 1.28 11.32
C ARG A 117 6.82 2.64 11.68
N ASP A 118 7.29 3.22 12.78
CA ASP A 118 6.68 4.40 13.42
C ASP A 118 6.36 5.53 12.44
N GLU A 119 7.23 5.78 11.44
CA GLU A 119 7.07 6.89 10.50
C GLU A 119 6.76 6.45 9.06
N GLN A 120 6.52 5.16 8.83
CA GLN A 120 6.41 4.61 7.47
C GLN A 120 5.58 3.33 7.40
N GLY A 121 4.71 3.26 6.41
CA GLY A 121 4.10 2.02 5.94
C GLY A 121 4.40 1.83 4.46
N ILE A 122 4.84 0.63 4.08
CA ILE A 122 5.12 0.29 2.69
C ILE A 122 4.33 -0.94 2.28
N LEU A 123 3.74 -0.87 1.09
CA LEU A 123 3.20 -2.00 0.36
C LEU A 123 4.07 -2.29 -0.86
N VAL A 124 4.37 -3.58 -1.09
CA VAL A 124 4.79 -4.10 -2.38
C VAL A 124 3.59 -4.84 -2.96
N MET A 125 2.99 -4.29 -3.99
CA MET A 125 1.79 -4.82 -4.62
C MET A 125 2.00 -5.03 -6.12
N GLU A 126 1.14 -5.81 -6.75
CA GLU A 126 1.15 -5.92 -8.22
C GLU A 126 1.02 -4.55 -8.89
N ASP A 127 1.68 -4.39 -10.05
CA ASP A 127 1.41 -3.22 -10.89
C ASP A 127 0.09 -3.41 -11.64
N LEU A 128 -0.96 -2.76 -11.15
CA LEU A 128 -2.30 -2.80 -11.74
C LEU A 128 -2.33 -2.33 -13.21
N ASN A 129 -1.41 -1.45 -13.63
CA ASN A 129 -1.31 -1.05 -15.04
C ASN A 129 -0.82 -2.19 -15.94
N LYS A 130 -0.03 -3.11 -15.39
CA LYS A 130 0.49 -4.30 -16.08
C LYS A 130 -0.43 -5.51 -15.93
N ALA A 131 -1.26 -5.54 -14.89
CA ALA A 131 -2.28 -6.56 -14.68
C ALA A 131 -3.59 -6.31 -15.48
N GLY A 132 -3.63 -5.29 -16.35
CA GLY A 132 -4.76 -5.04 -17.25
C GLY A 132 -5.89 -4.22 -16.64
N TYR A 133 -5.67 -3.60 -15.48
CA TYR A 133 -6.65 -2.72 -14.86
C TYR A 133 -6.53 -1.28 -15.37
N THR A 134 -7.65 -0.57 -15.31
CA THR A 134 -7.74 0.87 -15.59
C THR A 134 -8.13 1.62 -14.33
N PHE A 135 -7.48 2.76 -14.08
CA PHE A 135 -7.90 3.66 -13.01
C PHE A 135 -9.08 4.52 -13.50
N GLY A 136 -10.12 4.63 -12.69
CA GLY A 136 -11.27 5.48 -13.00
C GLY A 136 -10.91 6.98 -12.97
N ASN A 137 -11.57 7.76 -13.81
CA ASN A 137 -11.52 9.22 -13.77
C ASN A 137 -12.83 9.74 -13.14
N PRO A 138 -12.78 10.63 -12.14
CA PRO A 138 -13.98 11.21 -11.53
C PRO A 138 -14.89 11.99 -12.50
N GLN A 139 -14.38 12.39 -13.67
CA GLN A 139 -15.16 13.07 -14.70
C GLN A 139 -15.92 12.10 -15.62
N ASP A 140 -15.62 10.81 -15.57
CA ASP A 140 -16.27 9.81 -16.42
C ASP A 140 -17.57 9.34 -15.79
N VAL A 141 -18.62 9.21 -16.61
CA VAL A 141 -19.89 8.64 -16.16
C VAL A 141 -19.75 7.12 -16.08
N TRP A 142 -20.08 6.55 -14.92
CA TRP A 142 -20.12 5.11 -14.74
C TRP A 142 -21.49 4.55 -15.17
N SER A 143 -21.45 3.37 -15.79
CA SER A 143 -22.66 2.59 -16.05
C SER A 143 -23.29 2.10 -14.75
N VAL A 144 -24.59 1.76 -14.81
CA VAL A 144 -25.31 1.16 -13.67
C VAL A 144 -24.60 -0.09 -13.15
N ASP A 145 -24.08 -0.93 -14.04
CA ASP A 145 -23.38 -2.15 -13.66
C ASP A 145 -22.06 -1.87 -12.92
N GLN A 146 -21.30 -0.85 -13.35
CA GLN A 146 -20.08 -0.44 -12.65
C GLN A 146 -20.38 0.12 -11.25
N VAL A 147 -21.42 0.94 -11.12
CA VAL A 147 -21.85 1.45 -9.82
C VAL A 147 -22.29 0.30 -8.91
N LYS A 148 -23.09 -0.63 -9.43
CA LYS A 148 -23.52 -1.82 -8.70
C LYS A 148 -22.34 -2.65 -8.22
N ALA A 149 -21.38 -2.95 -9.10
CA ALA A 149 -20.18 -3.70 -8.74
C ALA A 149 -19.37 -2.99 -7.64
N GLY A 150 -19.23 -1.66 -7.69
CA GLY A 150 -18.57 -0.88 -6.63
C GLY A 150 -19.31 -0.96 -5.29
N VAL A 151 -20.64 -0.87 -5.31
CA VAL A 151 -21.48 -1.00 -4.10
C VAL A 151 -21.38 -2.40 -3.50
N GLU A 152 -21.31 -3.44 -4.32
CA GLU A 152 -21.09 -4.83 -3.86
C GLU A 152 -19.74 -5.00 -3.15
N GLN A 153 -18.67 -4.34 -3.61
CA GLN A 153 -17.38 -4.35 -2.92
C GLN A 153 -17.47 -3.69 -1.54
N LEU A 154 -18.17 -2.55 -1.43
CA LEU A 154 -18.37 -1.88 -0.14
C LEU A 154 -19.24 -2.70 0.82
N ALA A 155 -20.28 -3.35 0.30
CA ALA A 155 -21.12 -4.25 1.08
C ALA A 155 -20.31 -5.44 1.62
N ALA A 156 -19.44 -6.04 0.79
CA ALA A 156 -18.56 -7.13 1.20
C ALA A 156 -17.56 -6.69 2.27
N LEU A 157 -16.99 -5.48 2.16
CA LEU A 157 -16.16 -4.88 3.21
C LEU A 157 -16.94 -4.78 4.52
N HIS A 158 -18.08 -4.08 4.51
CA HIS A 158 -18.91 -3.87 5.70
C HIS A 158 -19.36 -5.18 6.34
N ALA A 159 -19.74 -6.18 5.55
CA ALA A 159 -20.15 -7.48 6.05
C ALA A 159 -18.98 -8.21 6.72
N SER A 160 -17.78 -8.17 6.11
CA SER A 160 -16.59 -8.84 6.63
C SER A 160 -16.04 -8.20 7.90
N THR A 161 -16.23 -6.88 8.05
CA THR A 161 -15.75 -6.11 9.21
C THR A 161 -16.87 -5.79 10.21
N TRP A 162 -18.05 -6.42 10.08
CA TRP A 162 -19.17 -6.14 10.97
C TRP A 162 -18.83 -6.55 12.40
N GLY A 163 -19.01 -5.62 13.35
CA GLY A 163 -18.69 -5.86 14.76
C GLY A 163 -17.21 -5.71 15.12
N TYR A 164 -16.36 -5.24 14.20
CA TYR A 164 -14.98 -4.85 14.55
C TYR A 164 -15.01 -3.71 15.56
N SER A 165 -14.18 -3.82 16.60
CA SER A 165 -14.06 -2.84 17.67
C SER A 165 -12.67 -2.20 17.70
N TYR A 166 -12.56 -1.04 18.35
CA TYR A 166 -11.26 -0.41 18.60
C TYR A 166 -10.38 -1.25 19.53
N GLU A 167 -10.96 -2.03 20.43
CA GLU A 167 -10.22 -2.90 21.35
C GLU A 167 -9.47 -3.99 20.59
N ASP A 168 -10.10 -4.54 19.54
CA ASP A 168 -9.50 -5.57 18.67
C ASP A 168 -8.53 -4.98 17.64
N TYR A 169 -8.75 -3.73 17.23
CA TYR A 169 -7.96 -3.05 16.19
C TYR A 169 -7.56 -1.62 16.62
N PRO A 170 -6.71 -1.46 17.65
CA PRO A 170 -6.40 -0.14 18.25
C PRO A 170 -5.62 0.81 17.33
N TRP A 171 -5.14 0.29 16.19
CA TRP A 171 -4.47 1.07 15.16
C TRP A 171 -5.43 1.79 14.22
N ILE A 172 -6.71 1.40 14.18
CA ILE A 172 -7.74 2.09 13.40
C ILE A 172 -8.18 3.30 14.22
N THR A 173 -7.57 4.44 13.97
CA THR A 173 -7.95 5.70 14.60
C THR A 173 -8.88 6.48 13.68
N ALA A 174 -9.89 7.13 14.25
CA ALA A 174 -10.74 8.09 13.54
C ALA A 174 -9.92 9.37 13.30
N SER A 175 -8.96 9.34 12.38
CA SER A 175 -8.04 10.45 12.14
C SER A 175 -8.65 11.62 11.35
N TYR A 176 -9.96 11.56 11.04
CA TYR A 176 -10.70 12.61 10.32
C TYR A 176 -11.61 13.46 11.20
N GLU A 177 -11.94 13.02 12.42
CA GLU A 177 -12.60 13.89 13.39
C GLU A 177 -11.49 14.64 14.10
N GLY A 178 -11.38 15.94 13.83
CA GLY A 178 -10.55 16.82 14.64
C GLY A 178 -10.90 16.58 16.10
N HIS A 179 -9.89 16.54 16.97
CA HIS A 179 -10.10 16.69 18.39
C HIS A 179 -10.85 18.02 18.62
N ASP A 180 -12.18 17.95 18.68
CA ASP A 180 -12.97 18.90 19.42
C ASP A 180 -12.96 18.34 20.85
N ASP A 181 -11.90 18.67 21.58
CA ASP A 181 -11.86 18.49 23.01
C ASP A 181 -12.85 19.49 23.61
N GLY A 182 -14.10 19.04 23.68
CA GLY A 182 -15.22 19.73 24.31
C GLY A 182 -14.81 20.41 25.60
N SER A 183 -14.52 21.70 25.47
CA SER A 183 -14.28 22.63 26.56
C SER A 183 -15.50 23.53 26.65
N HIS A 184 -16.50 23.02 27.37
CA HIS A 184 -17.49 23.84 28.06
C HIS A 184 -17.04 24.06 29.50
#